data_AF-A0A4U1IWR5-F1
#
_entry.id   AF-A0A4U1IWR5-F1
#
_cell.length_a   1.000
_cell.length_b   1.000
_cell.length_c   1.000
_cell.angle_alpha   90.00
_cell.angle_beta   90.00
_cell.angle_gamma   90.00
#
_symmetry.space_group_name_H-M   'P 1'
#
loop_
_entity.id
_entity.type
_entity.pdbx_description
1 polymer ?
#
loop_
_entity_poly.entity_id
_entity_poly.type
_entity_poly.pdbx_seq_one_letter_code
_entity_poly.pdbx_strand_id
1 'polypeptide(L)'
;MKFVLPRFGREDAVLFVMTTSITLAYCITHDHLTATLSPEYFLFGKDLASDPRPFRWAVTALAAKASWPLGLLAGMALRFANEPSERLPQRLPLRRLLHFVAIPMVTATLAALLLGTSPMSIDPLDQRTVAEMLAGSTHAAAFVRVWRVHIGSYVGGALGLLLAVALVRLQRGRRRDGR
;
A
#
# COMPACT_ATOMS: atom_id res chain seq x y z
N MET A 1 8.79 12.51 31.73
CA MET A 1 7.71 11.96 30.88
C MET A 1 7.27 10.62 31.44
N LYS A 2 6.03 10.48 31.96
CA LYS A 2 5.48 9.16 32.27
C LYS A 2 5.02 8.52 30.96
N PHE A 3 5.72 7.49 30.51
CA PHE A 3 5.28 6.70 29.35
C PHE A 3 4.11 5.83 29.78
N VAL A 4 2.89 6.27 29.49
CA VAL A 4 1.68 5.46 29.69
C VAL A 4 1.47 4.66 28.42
N LEU A 5 1.43 3.34 28.54
CA LEU A 5 1.15 2.46 27.41
C LEU A 5 -0.23 2.81 26.80
N PRO A 6 -0.35 2.87 25.46
CA PRO A 6 -1.64 3.05 24.82
C PRO A 6 -2.60 1.95 25.24
N ARG A 7 -3.80 2.33 25.70
CA ARG A 7 -4.88 1.35 25.90
C ARG A 7 -5.53 1.05 24.56
N PHE A 8 -5.48 -0.20 24.16
CA PHE A 8 -6.19 -0.70 22.98
C PHE A 8 -7.63 -1.03 23.35
N GLY A 9 -8.57 -0.50 22.58
CA GLY A 9 -10.01 -0.72 22.77
C GLY A 9 -10.70 -1.31 21.54
N ARG A 10 -12.03 -1.45 21.63
CA ARG A 10 -12.87 -1.95 20.52
C ARG A 10 -12.69 -1.14 19.24
N GLU A 11 -12.59 0.18 19.33
CA GLU A 11 -12.39 1.05 18.15
C GLU A 11 -11.06 0.78 17.44
N ASP A 12 -10.01 0.43 18.20
CA ASP A 12 -8.69 0.13 17.65
C ASP A 12 -8.70 -1.22 16.92
N ALA A 13 -9.38 -2.22 17.49
CA ALA A 13 -9.58 -3.50 16.82
C ALA A 13 -10.35 -3.32 15.50
N VAL A 14 -11.43 -2.52 15.50
CA VAL A 14 -12.18 -2.21 14.26
C VAL A 14 -11.30 -1.48 13.27
N LEU A 15 -10.50 -0.49 13.71
CA LEU A 15 -9.57 0.22 12.84
C LEU A 15 -8.59 -0.75 12.16
N PHE A 16 -7.94 -1.64 12.93
CA PHE A 16 -6.95 -2.58 12.40
C PHE A 16 -7.56 -3.62 11.47
N VAL A 17 -8.73 -4.15 11.80
CA VAL A 17 -9.46 -5.09 10.91
C VAL A 17 -9.82 -4.38 9.61
N MET A 18 -10.35 -3.17 9.68
CA MET A 18 -10.76 -2.42 8.49
C MET A 18 -9.57 -2.01 7.62
N THR A 19 -8.49 -1.47 8.21
CA THR A 19 -7.30 -1.09 7.44
C THR A 19 -6.65 -2.30 6.79
N THR A 20 -6.53 -3.41 7.53
CA THR A 20 -6.00 -4.67 6.99
C THR A 20 -6.86 -5.22 5.87
N SER A 21 -8.18 -5.22 6.03
CA SER A 21 -9.12 -5.72 5.01
C SER A 21 -9.10 -4.87 3.74
N ILE A 22 -9.07 -3.54 3.88
CA ILE A 22 -9.01 -2.61 2.73
C ILE A 22 -7.68 -2.78 1.99
N THR A 23 -6.56 -2.85 2.73
CA THR A 23 -5.23 -3.05 2.12
C THR A 23 -5.13 -4.40 1.42
N LEU A 24 -5.66 -5.47 2.03
CA LEU A 24 -5.75 -6.79 1.40
C LEU A 24 -6.55 -6.74 0.10
N ALA A 25 -7.76 -6.16 0.13
CA ALA A 25 -8.62 -6.05 -1.04
C ALA A 25 -7.93 -5.26 -2.17
N TYR A 26 -7.28 -4.15 -1.84
CA TYR A 26 -6.52 -3.35 -2.79
C TYR A 26 -5.36 -4.16 -3.41
N CYS A 27 -4.50 -4.75 -2.59
CA CYS A 27 -3.31 -5.46 -3.07
C CYS A 27 -3.67 -6.72 -3.87
N ILE A 28 -4.68 -7.48 -3.45
CA ILE A 28 -5.16 -8.64 -4.22
C ILE A 28 -5.69 -8.19 -5.59
N THR A 29 -6.49 -7.12 -5.63
CA THR A 29 -7.02 -6.60 -6.90
C THR A 29 -5.90 -6.09 -7.80
N HIS A 30 -4.98 -5.29 -7.25
CA HIS A 30 -3.81 -4.76 -7.93
C HIS A 30 -2.95 -5.88 -8.55
N ASP A 31 -2.66 -6.92 -7.77
CA ASP A 31 -1.83 -8.03 -8.22
C ASP A 31 -2.55 -8.89 -9.27
N HIS A 32 -3.87 -9.07 -9.19
CA HIS A 32 -4.62 -9.77 -10.24
C HIS A 32 -4.70 -8.99 -11.55
N LEU A 33 -4.86 -7.68 -11.49
CA LEU A 33 -4.84 -6.82 -12.67
C LEU A 33 -3.46 -6.89 -13.33
N THR A 34 -2.39 -6.73 -12.56
CA THR A 34 -1.03 -6.77 -13.09
C THR A 34 -0.60 -8.16 -13.55
N ALA A 35 -1.05 -9.24 -12.90
CA ALA A 35 -0.83 -10.62 -13.34
C ALA A 35 -1.56 -10.94 -14.66
N THR A 36 -2.58 -10.16 -15.03
CA THR A 36 -3.22 -10.23 -16.34
C THR A 36 -2.40 -9.50 -17.41
N LEU A 37 -1.66 -8.45 -17.04
CA LEU A 37 -0.82 -7.68 -17.95
C LEU A 37 0.53 -8.34 -18.24
N SER A 38 1.16 -8.94 -17.23
CA SER A 38 2.37 -9.77 -17.40
C SER A 38 2.37 -10.89 -16.37
N PRO A 39 1.94 -12.10 -16.75
CA PRO A 39 2.13 -13.30 -15.93
C PRO A 39 3.60 -13.56 -15.61
N GLU A 40 4.50 -13.26 -16.53
CA GLU A 40 5.95 -13.50 -16.43
C GLU A 40 6.57 -12.72 -15.26
N TYR A 41 6.07 -11.51 -14.97
CA TYR A 41 6.48 -10.75 -13.78
C TYR A 41 6.24 -11.52 -12.48
N PHE A 42 5.13 -12.23 -12.39
CA PHE A 42 4.80 -13.03 -11.22
C PHE A 42 5.52 -14.37 -11.21
N LEU A 43 5.57 -15.05 -12.35
CA LEU A 43 6.22 -16.36 -12.47
C LEU A 43 7.73 -16.24 -12.17
N PHE A 44 8.42 -15.28 -12.79
CA PHE A 44 9.88 -15.16 -12.68
C PHE A 44 10.30 -14.04 -11.73
N GLY A 45 9.67 -12.86 -11.82
CA GLY A 45 10.03 -11.71 -10.98
C GLY A 45 9.57 -11.81 -9.52
N LYS A 46 8.58 -12.67 -9.23
CA LYS A 46 8.08 -12.95 -7.87
C LYS A 46 8.21 -14.43 -7.48
N ASP A 47 8.94 -15.22 -8.28
CA ASP A 47 9.24 -16.62 -8.01
C ASP A 47 8.00 -17.50 -7.80
N LEU A 48 6.95 -17.29 -8.61
CA LEU A 48 5.76 -18.15 -8.59
C LEU A 48 5.83 -19.32 -9.58
N ALA A 49 6.89 -19.42 -10.40
CA ALA A 49 7.05 -20.53 -11.33
C ALA A 49 7.19 -21.90 -10.63
N SER A 50 7.70 -21.90 -9.39
CA SER A 50 7.88 -23.10 -8.56
C SER A 50 6.72 -23.35 -7.59
N ASP A 51 5.70 -22.47 -7.58
CA ASP A 51 4.58 -22.59 -6.65
C ASP A 51 3.63 -23.74 -7.07
N PRO A 52 3.32 -24.70 -6.19
CA PRO A 52 2.45 -25.82 -6.54
C PRO A 52 0.97 -25.44 -6.67
N ARG A 53 0.58 -24.24 -6.23
CA ARG A 53 -0.80 -23.76 -6.31
C ARG A 53 -1.11 -23.28 -7.74
N PRO A 54 -2.38 -23.33 -8.18
CA PRO A 54 -2.75 -22.70 -9.44
C PRO A 54 -2.38 -21.22 -9.44
N PHE A 55 -1.88 -20.70 -10.56
CA PHE A 55 -1.26 -19.37 -10.66
C PHE A 55 -2.06 -18.25 -9.97
N ARG A 56 -3.37 -18.16 -10.21
CA ARG A 56 -4.22 -17.13 -9.59
C ARG A 56 -4.35 -17.28 -8.08
N TRP A 57 -4.31 -18.49 -7.55
CA TRP A 57 -4.26 -18.73 -6.10
C TRP A 57 -2.91 -18.37 -5.50
N ALA A 58 -1.81 -18.67 -6.21
CA ALA A 58 -0.47 -18.26 -5.81
C ALA A 58 -0.35 -16.72 -5.76
N VAL A 59 -0.88 -16.01 -6.76
CA VAL A 59 -0.95 -14.54 -6.78
C VAL A 59 -1.75 -13.99 -5.60
N THR A 60 -2.95 -14.53 -5.31
CA THR A 60 -3.74 -14.11 -4.13
C THR A 60 -2.96 -14.32 -2.84
N ALA A 61 -2.30 -15.47 -2.67
CA ALA A 61 -1.56 -15.79 -1.46
C ALA A 61 -0.32 -14.90 -1.30
N LEU A 62 0.40 -14.62 -2.39
CA LEU A 62 1.51 -13.68 -2.41
C LEU A 62 1.05 -12.27 -2.00
N ALA A 63 0.01 -11.76 -2.66
CA ALA A 63 -0.56 -10.45 -2.38
C ALA A 63 -1.02 -10.34 -0.92
N ALA A 64 -1.72 -11.36 -0.42
CA ALA A 64 -2.18 -11.38 0.97
C ALA A 64 -1.02 -11.39 1.97
N LYS A 65 -0.02 -12.26 1.77
CA LYS A 65 1.18 -12.37 2.61
C LYS A 65 1.94 -11.05 2.67
N ALA A 66 2.07 -10.36 1.54
CA ALA A 66 2.80 -9.10 1.45
C ALA A 66 2.03 -7.92 2.07
N SER A 67 0.69 -7.92 2.01
CA SER A 67 -0.13 -6.73 2.28
C SER A 67 -0.78 -6.70 3.66
N TRP A 68 -1.06 -7.83 4.31
CA TRP A 68 -1.67 -7.82 5.65
C TRP A 68 -0.83 -7.05 6.70
N PRO A 69 0.53 -7.15 6.74
CA PRO A 69 1.32 -6.38 7.71
C PRO A 69 1.28 -4.89 7.40
N LEU A 70 1.17 -4.52 6.12
CA LEU A 70 1.09 -3.12 5.69
C LEU A 70 -0.24 -2.49 6.12
N GLY A 71 -1.34 -3.22 6.02
CA GLY A 71 -2.64 -2.75 6.49
C GLY A 71 -2.69 -2.59 8.01
N LEU A 72 -2.04 -3.49 8.76
CA LEU A 72 -1.86 -3.35 10.20
C LEU A 72 -0.99 -2.13 10.54
N LEU A 73 0.14 -1.96 9.85
CA LEU A 73 1.04 -0.81 10.01
C LEU A 73 0.34 0.52 9.73
N ALA A 74 -0.46 0.59 8.67
CA ALA A 74 -1.25 1.77 8.35
C ALA A 74 -2.26 2.09 9.45
N GLY A 75 -2.96 1.07 9.97
CA GLY A 75 -3.87 1.20 11.11
C GLY A 75 -3.14 1.72 12.35
N MET A 76 -1.97 1.15 12.68
CA MET A 76 -1.14 1.61 13.80
C MET A 76 -0.67 3.05 13.62
N ALA A 77 -0.20 3.42 12.44
CA ALA A 77 0.25 4.78 12.14
C ALA A 77 -0.88 5.81 12.32
N LEU A 78 -2.07 5.53 11.80
CA LEU A 78 -3.25 6.39 11.99
C LEU A 78 -3.68 6.44 13.46
N ARG A 79 -3.60 5.31 14.17
CA ARG A 79 -3.92 5.24 15.60
C ARG A 79 -2.98 6.09 16.44
N PHE A 80 -1.67 6.01 16.20
CA PHE A 80 -0.68 6.84 16.90
C PHE A 80 -0.81 8.31 16.52
N ALA A 81 -1.12 8.61 15.25
CA ALA A 81 -1.42 9.97 14.81
C ALA A 81 -2.65 10.55 15.51
N ASN A 82 -3.58 9.70 15.98
CA ASN A 82 -4.80 10.08 16.69
C ASN A 82 -4.71 9.98 18.23
N GLU A 83 -3.58 9.54 18.80
CA GLU A 83 -3.44 9.45 20.27
C GLU A 83 -3.44 10.85 20.91
N PRO A 84 -4.27 11.10 21.94
CA PRO A 84 -4.26 12.31 22.74
C PRO A 84 -2.88 12.64 23.28
N SER A 85 -2.55 13.92 23.24
CA SER A 85 -1.35 14.46 23.87
C SER A 85 -1.68 15.84 24.44
N GLU A 86 -0.80 16.39 25.26
CA GLU A 86 -0.95 17.74 25.83
C GLU A 86 -1.22 18.79 24.74
N ARG A 87 -0.59 18.64 23.56
CA ARG A 87 -0.77 19.55 22.42
C ARG A 87 -2.05 19.29 21.63
N LEU A 88 -2.58 18.07 21.66
CA LEU A 88 -3.74 17.62 20.88
C LEU A 88 -4.64 16.75 21.76
N PRO A 89 -5.44 17.33 22.67
CA PRO A 89 -6.18 16.53 23.66
C PRO A 89 -7.31 15.71 23.03
N GLN A 90 -7.88 16.17 21.91
CA GLN A 90 -9.04 15.54 21.28
C GLN A 90 -8.66 14.47 20.25
N ARG A 91 -9.37 13.33 20.28
CA ARG A 91 -9.33 12.28 19.25
C ARG A 91 -10.30 12.61 18.12
N LEU A 92 -9.93 12.23 16.90
CA LEU A 92 -10.89 12.08 15.81
C LEU A 92 -11.71 10.79 16.03
N PRO A 93 -13.01 10.81 15.68
CA PRO A 93 -13.83 9.60 15.74
C PRO A 93 -13.38 8.58 14.69
N LEU A 94 -13.56 7.29 14.98
CA LEU A 94 -13.16 6.17 14.11
C LEU A 94 -13.60 6.36 12.65
N ARG A 95 -14.86 6.77 12.43
CA ARG A 95 -15.39 7.03 11.08
C ARG A 95 -14.50 7.99 10.29
N ARG A 96 -13.98 9.05 10.93
CA ARG A 96 -13.07 10.01 10.26
C ARG A 96 -11.71 9.39 9.98
N LEU A 97 -11.15 8.59 10.90
CA LEU A 97 -9.90 7.85 10.64
C LEU A 97 -10.01 6.91 9.44
N LEU A 98 -11.14 6.22 9.30
CA LEU A 98 -11.37 5.33 8.16
C LEU A 98 -11.40 6.07 6.80
N HIS A 99 -11.77 7.35 6.76
CA HIS A 99 -11.68 8.14 5.52
C HIS A 99 -10.21 8.40 5.12
N PHE A 100 -9.31 8.52 6.09
CA PHE A 100 -7.88 8.71 5.81
C PHE A 100 -7.20 7.46 5.25
N VAL A 101 -7.80 6.28 5.40
CA VAL A 101 -7.32 5.03 4.78
C VAL A 101 -7.40 5.07 3.26
N ALA A 102 -8.34 5.85 2.69
CA ALA A 102 -8.44 5.99 1.24
C ALA A 102 -7.24 6.70 0.62
N ILE A 103 -6.56 7.58 1.37
CA ILE A 103 -5.44 8.39 0.87
C ILE A 103 -4.29 7.51 0.36
N PRO A 104 -3.68 6.61 1.16
CA PRO A 104 -2.62 5.73 0.67
C PRO A 104 -3.04 4.86 -0.51
N MET A 105 -4.31 4.46 -0.61
CA MET A 105 -4.80 3.65 -1.75
C MET A 105 -4.88 4.49 -3.03
N VAL A 106 -5.41 5.72 -2.94
CA VAL A 106 -5.50 6.64 -4.06
C VAL A 106 -4.10 7.04 -4.54
N THR A 107 -3.21 7.43 -3.64
CA THR A 107 -1.84 7.82 -4.01
C THR A 107 -1.04 6.65 -4.56
N ALA A 108 -1.20 5.43 -4.01
CA ALA A 108 -0.63 4.21 -4.59
C ALA A 108 -1.11 3.99 -6.01
N THR A 109 -2.43 4.11 -6.26
CA THR A 109 -3.03 3.93 -7.59
C THR A 109 -2.49 4.97 -8.57
N LEU A 110 -2.46 6.25 -8.19
CA LEU A 110 -1.98 7.34 -9.04
C LEU A 110 -0.50 7.19 -9.38
N ALA A 111 0.35 6.86 -8.41
CA ALA A 111 1.77 6.64 -8.62
C ALA A 111 2.05 5.37 -9.45
N ALA A 112 1.27 4.31 -9.24
CA ALA A 112 1.32 3.09 -10.03
C ALA A 112 0.98 3.35 -11.51
N LEU A 113 -0.07 4.14 -11.78
CA LEU A 113 -0.41 4.56 -13.14
C LEU A 113 0.70 5.42 -13.74
N LEU A 114 1.16 6.45 -13.01
CA LEU A 114 2.19 7.38 -13.50
C LEU A 114 3.48 6.65 -13.90
N LEU A 115 3.99 5.74 -13.05
CA LEU A 115 5.20 4.98 -13.37
C LEU A 115 4.94 3.88 -14.39
N GLY A 116 3.79 3.21 -14.36
CA GLY A 116 3.42 2.18 -15.32
C GLY A 116 3.27 2.69 -16.76
N THR A 117 2.87 3.94 -16.93
CA THR A 117 2.75 4.61 -18.24
C THR A 117 3.98 5.44 -18.61
N SER A 118 5.03 5.44 -17.78
CA SER A 118 6.26 6.18 -18.09
C SER A 118 6.94 5.64 -19.36
N PRO A 119 7.60 6.50 -20.16
CA PRO A 119 8.31 6.07 -21.36
C PRO A 119 9.34 4.97 -21.07
N MET A 120 9.38 3.94 -21.93
CA MET A 120 10.33 2.82 -21.82
C MET A 120 11.80 3.27 -22.01
N SER A 121 12.02 4.45 -22.58
CA SER A 121 13.36 5.06 -22.71
C SER A 121 13.96 5.50 -21.37
N ILE A 122 13.14 5.72 -20.34
CA ILE A 122 13.60 6.05 -19.00
C ILE A 122 13.81 4.75 -18.24
N ASP A 123 15.01 4.19 -18.26
CA ASP A 123 15.32 2.91 -17.59
C ASP A 123 16.50 3.02 -16.62
N PRO A 124 16.34 3.73 -15.48
CA PRO A 124 17.46 4.04 -14.59
C PRO A 124 18.05 2.84 -13.85
N LEU A 125 17.46 1.65 -13.98
CA LEU A 125 17.85 0.43 -13.27
C LEU A 125 18.06 -0.77 -14.21
N ASP A 126 18.25 -0.52 -15.51
CA ASP A 126 18.38 -1.56 -16.54
C ASP A 126 17.29 -2.64 -16.45
N GLN A 127 16.07 -2.22 -16.09
CA GLN A 127 14.93 -3.11 -15.86
C GLN A 127 14.60 -3.90 -17.12
N ARG A 128 14.80 -3.29 -18.30
CA ARG A 128 14.60 -3.96 -19.57
C ARG A 128 15.54 -5.12 -19.76
N THR A 129 16.84 -4.94 -19.52
CA THR A 129 17.83 -6.02 -19.63
C THR A 129 17.48 -7.16 -18.68
N VAL A 130 17.12 -6.85 -17.43
CA VAL A 130 16.68 -7.87 -16.47
C VAL A 130 15.42 -8.59 -16.95
N ALA A 131 14.44 -7.86 -17.47
CA ALA A 131 13.20 -8.44 -17.99
C ALA A 131 13.43 -9.32 -19.23
N GLU A 132 14.34 -8.92 -20.12
CA GLU A 132 14.74 -9.72 -21.29
C GLU A 132 15.42 -11.03 -20.86
N MET A 133 16.26 -11.00 -19.83
CA MET A 133 16.89 -12.20 -19.28
C MET A 133 15.89 -13.15 -18.61
N LEU A 134 14.90 -12.62 -17.90
CA LEU A 134 13.94 -13.44 -17.13
C LEU A 134 12.75 -13.93 -17.97
N ALA A 135 12.24 -13.10 -18.86
CA ALA A 135 10.97 -13.33 -19.57
C ALA A 135 11.12 -13.36 -21.09
N GLY A 136 12.32 -13.13 -21.63
CA GLY A 136 12.55 -13.01 -23.06
C GLY A 136 12.15 -11.65 -23.63
N SER A 137 12.67 -11.33 -24.82
CA SER A 137 12.48 -10.03 -25.47
C SER A 137 11.03 -9.73 -25.84
N THR A 138 10.22 -10.76 -26.11
CA THR A 138 8.80 -10.62 -26.43
C THR A 138 7.95 -10.14 -25.26
N HIS A 139 8.31 -10.51 -24.03
CA HIS A 139 7.55 -10.19 -22.82
C HIS A 139 8.16 -9.06 -21.98
N ALA A 140 9.42 -8.69 -22.26
CA ALA A 140 10.17 -7.72 -21.48
C ALA A 140 9.46 -6.37 -21.30
N ALA A 141 8.81 -5.85 -22.34
CA ALA A 141 8.10 -4.56 -22.24
C ALA A 141 6.92 -4.61 -21.25
N ALA A 142 6.11 -5.66 -21.29
CA ALA A 142 4.99 -5.83 -20.36
C ALA A 142 5.49 -6.07 -18.93
N PHE A 143 6.55 -6.87 -18.78
CA PHE A 143 7.20 -7.14 -17.50
C PHE A 143 7.69 -5.85 -16.83
N VAL A 144 8.45 -5.00 -17.56
CA VAL A 144 8.96 -3.73 -17.04
C VAL A 144 7.82 -2.78 -16.66
N ARG A 145 6.75 -2.69 -17.47
CA ARG A 145 5.58 -1.87 -17.12
C ARG A 145 4.97 -2.32 -15.81
N VAL A 146 4.72 -3.62 -15.64
CA VAL A 146 4.18 -4.17 -14.40
C VAL A 146 5.14 -3.95 -13.22
N TRP A 147 6.44 -4.08 -13.43
CA TRP A 147 7.43 -3.76 -12.40
C TRP A 147 7.31 -2.29 -11.97
N ARG A 148 7.24 -1.35 -12.91
CA ARG A 148 7.08 0.08 -12.61
C ARG A 148 5.76 0.39 -11.92
N VAL A 149 4.66 -0.27 -12.31
CA VAL A 149 3.37 -0.20 -11.62
C VAL A 149 3.54 -0.57 -10.14
N HIS A 150 4.23 -1.67 -9.84
CA HIS A 150 4.48 -2.08 -8.45
C HIS A 150 5.35 -1.07 -7.68
N ILE A 151 6.45 -0.59 -8.28
CA ILE A 151 7.29 0.46 -7.66
C ILE A 151 6.43 1.70 -7.33
N GLY A 152 5.61 2.13 -8.29
CA GLY A 152 4.72 3.27 -8.13
C GLY A 152 3.74 3.06 -6.99
N SER A 153 3.13 1.87 -6.91
CA SER A 153 2.21 1.52 -5.81
C SER A 153 2.89 1.57 -4.44
N TYR A 154 4.15 1.12 -4.32
CA TYR A 154 4.88 1.14 -3.06
C TYR A 154 5.23 2.57 -2.63
N VAL A 155 5.79 3.36 -3.55
CA VAL A 155 6.14 4.76 -3.29
C VAL A 155 4.89 5.58 -2.98
N GLY A 156 3.83 5.44 -3.79
CA GLY A 156 2.58 6.13 -3.59
C GLY A 156 1.87 5.74 -2.30
N GLY A 157 1.89 4.46 -1.93
CA GLY A 157 1.32 3.98 -0.66
C GLY A 157 2.05 4.54 0.55
N ALA A 158 3.39 4.56 0.52
CA ALA A 158 4.20 5.15 1.58
C ALA A 158 3.95 6.65 1.74
N LEU A 159 4.00 7.41 0.63
CA LEU A 159 3.76 8.87 0.66
C LEU A 159 2.33 9.20 1.10
N GLY A 160 1.34 8.43 0.64
CA GLY A 160 -0.04 8.63 1.05
C GLY A 160 -0.30 8.32 2.52
N LEU A 161 0.40 7.34 3.10
CA LEU A 161 0.32 7.09 4.54
C LEU A 161 0.90 8.25 5.34
N LEU A 162 2.06 8.78 4.92
CA LEU A 162 2.66 9.97 5.55
C LEU A 162 1.72 11.18 5.45
N LEU A 163 1.11 11.39 4.30
CA LEU A 163 0.11 12.45 4.09
C LEU A 163 -1.12 12.25 4.99
N ALA A 164 -1.66 11.02 5.07
CA ALA A 164 -2.79 10.69 5.93
C ALA A 164 -2.48 10.97 7.41
N VAL A 165 -1.31 10.58 7.88
CA VAL A 165 -0.83 10.87 9.24
C VAL A 165 -0.74 12.39 9.48
N ALA A 166 -0.17 13.14 8.53
CA ALA A 166 -0.07 14.59 8.63
C ALA A 166 -1.46 15.24 8.70
N LEU A 167 -2.39 14.83 7.84
CA LEU A 167 -3.75 15.37 7.79
C LEU A 167 -4.56 15.05 9.06
N VAL A 168 -4.40 13.84 9.63
CA VAL A 168 -4.99 13.51 10.94
C VAL A 168 -4.50 14.48 12.01
N ARG A 169 -3.18 14.73 12.09
CA ARG A 169 -2.61 15.66 13.06
C ARG A 169 -3.09 17.10 12.85
N LEU A 170 -3.15 17.56 11.61
CA LEU A 170 -3.66 18.88 11.26
C LEU A 170 -5.14 19.06 11.61
N GLN A 171 -5.98 18.06 11.31
CA GLN A 171 -7.41 18.12 11.63
C GLN A 171 -7.67 18.13 13.14
N ARG A 172 -6.85 17.41 13.92
CA ARG A 172 -6.91 17.47 15.39
C ARG A 172 -6.54 18.85 15.93
N GLY A 173 -5.55 19.51 15.32
CA GLY A 173 -5.18 20.89 15.66
C GLY A 173 -6.35 21.86 15.47
N ARG A 174 -7.02 21.78 14.32
CA ARG A 174 -8.18 22.65 14.02
C ARG A 174 -9.33 22.51 15.02
N ARG A 175 -9.60 21.29 15.51
CA ARG A 175 -10.64 21.05 16.52
C ARG A 175 -10.28 21.57 17.91
N ARG A 176 -8.99 21.61 18.25
CA ARG A 176 -8.52 22.22 19.51
C ARG A 176 -8.85 23.71 19.55
N ASP A 177 -8.73 24.39 18.41
CA ASP A 177 -8.90 25.84 18.31
C ASP A 177 -10.38 26.28 18.15
N GLY A 178 -11.35 25.36 18.31
CA GLY A 178 -12.77 25.71 18.39
C GLY A 178 -13.42 26.12 17.06
N ARG A 179 -12.97 25.58 15.92
CA ARG A 179 -13.72 25.55 14.66
C ARG A 179 -14.19 24.14 14.30
#